data_AF-A0A841FHE9-F1
#
_entry.id   AF-A0A841FHE9-F1
#
_cell.length_a   1.000
_cell.length_b   1.000
_cell.length_c   1.000
_cell.angle_alpha   90.00
_cell.angle_beta   90.00
_cell.angle_gamma   90.00
#
_symmetry.space_group_name_H-M   'P 1'
#
loop_
_entity.id
_entity.type
_entity.pdbx_description
1 polymer ?
#
loop_
_entity_poly.entity_id
_entity_poly.type
_entity_poly.pdbx_seq_one_letter_code
_entity_poly.pdbx_strand_id
1 'polypeptide(L)' 'MLTRQWHKSSYSGHEGACVEARLDATSVEVRDTKDKSGPTLSVGFAEWHRLIADLRTDRM' A
#
# COMPACT_ATOMS: atom_id res chain seq x y z
N MET A 1 -2.41 -9.73 6.61
CA MET A 1 -0.99 -9.42 6.91
C MET A 1 -0.25 -9.39 5.58
N LEU A 2 0.55 -8.34 5.31
CA LEU A 2 1.27 -8.25 4.04
C LEU A 2 2.39 -9.29 3.97
N THR A 3 2.73 -9.72 2.76
CA THR A 3 3.83 -10.65 2.48
C THR A 3 4.72 -10.04 1.39
N ARG A 4 5.75 -10.77 0.95
CA ARG A 4 6.55 -10.36 -0.23
C ARG A 4 5.80 -10.49 -1.57
N GLN A 5 4.60 -11.07 -1.56
CA GLN A 5 3.72 -11.11 -2.72
C GLN A 5 2.74 -9.92 -2.70
N TRP A 6 2.37 -9.44 -3.89
CA TRP A 6 1.36 -8.41 -4.06
C TRP A 6 0.02 -8.85 -3.50
N HIS A 7 -0.51 -8.09 -2.56
CA HIS A 7 -1.83 -8.27 -2.00
C HIS A 7 -2.74 -7.15 -2.50
N LYS A 8 -3.72 -7.52 -3.31
CA LYS A 8 -4.76 -6.60 -3.78
C LYS A 8 -5.72 -6.25 -2.63
N SER A 9 -6.00 -4.96 -2.44
CA SER A 9 -7.00 -4.51 -1.47
C SER A 9 -8.39 -5.05 -1.82
N SER A 10 -9.17 -5.45 -0.82
CA SER A 10 -10.58 -5.84 -0.99
C SER A 10 -11.47 -4.67 -1.42
N TYR A 11 -11.02 -3.43 -1.22
CA TYR A 11 -11.69 -2.22 -1.67
C TYR A 11 -11.39 -1.89 -3.14
N SER A 12 -10.47 -2.63 -3.78
CA SER A 12 -10.14 -2.49 -5.21
C SER A 12 -11.24 -3.10 -6.09
N GLY A 13 -12.34 -2.35 -6.26
CA GLY A 13 -13.52 -2.72 -7.04
C GLY A 13 -13.78 -1.79 -8.23
N HIS A 14 -15.03 -1.74 -8.69
CA HIS A 14 -15.44 -0.99 -9.89
C HIS A 14 -15.32 0.54 -9.72
N GLU A 15 -15.44 1.02 -8.48
CA GLU A 15 -15.46 2.44 -8.06
C GLU A 15 -14.07 3.14 -8.10
N GLY A 16 -13.13 2.67 -8.92
CA GLY A 16 -11.97 3.47 -9.32
C GLY A 16 -10.69 3.34 -8.48
N ALA A 17 -10.75 3.19 -7.16
CA ALA A 17 -9.57 3.16 -6.29
C ALA A 17 -8.95 1.76 -6.15
N CYS A 18 -8.11 1.35 -7.11
CA CYS A 18 -7.49 0.02 -7.12
C CYS A 18 -6.01 0.05 -6.71
N VAL A 19 -5.69 -0.51 -5.55
CA VAL A 19 -4.32 -0.61 -5.04
C VAL A 19 -3.94 -2.04 -4.65
N GLU A 20 -2.67 -2.37 -4.83
CA GLU A 20 -2.02 -3.55 -4.25
C GLU A 20 -0.83 -3.12 -3.40
N ALA A 21 -0.51 -3.86 -2.34
CA ALA A 21 0.65 -3.61 -1.50
C ALA A 21 1.46 -4.90 -1.23
N ARG A 22 2.76 -4.77 -0.97
CA ARG A 22 3.64 -5.87 -0.52
C ARG A 22 4.72 -5.38 0.42
N LEU A 23 5.38 -6.30 1.11
CA LEU A 23 6.62 -6.06 1.82
C LEU A 23 7.81 -6.26 0.88
N ASP A 24 8.73 -5.32 0.87
CA ASP A 24 10.08 -5.49 0.32
C ASP A 24 11.08 -5.78 1.46
N ALA A 25 12.39 -5.78 1.19
CA ALA A 25 13.43 -6.02 2.18
C ALA A 25 13.44 -4.96 3.29
N THR A 26 13.13 -3.70 2.96
CA THR A 26 13.25 -2.57 3.90
C THR A 26 12.04 -1.65 3.94
N SER A 27 11.00 -1.92 3.15
CA SER A 27 9.86 -1.02 2.97
C SER A 27 8.55 -1.75 2.70
N VAL A 28 7.46 -0.98 2.72
CA VAL A 28 6.17 -1.35 2.14
C VAL A 28 6.07 -0.69 0.77
N GLU A 29 5.77 -1.49 -0.24
CA GLU A 29 5.54 -1.03 -1.59
C GLU A 29 4.05 -1.00 -1.90
N VAL A 30 3.61 0.08 -2.57
CA VAL A 30 2.22 0.29 -3.00
C VAL A 30 2.21 0.68 -4.48
N ARG A 31 1.30 0.10 -5.25
CA ARG A 31 1.10 0.45 -6.66
C ARG A 31 -0.37 0.44 -7.06
N ASP A 32 -0.64 1.01 -8.23
CA ASP A 32 -1.93 0.85 -8.92
C ASP A 32 -2.09 -0.60 -9.38
N THR A 33 -3.22 -1.23 -9.04
CA THR A 33 -3.55 -2.58 -9.53
C THR A 33 -3.71 -2.61 -11.05
N LYS A 34 -4.19 -1.52 -11.64
CA LYS A 34 -4.53 -1.39 -13.06
C LYS A 34 -3.30 -1.12 -13.91
N ASP A 35 -2.28 -0.46 -13.35
CA ASP A 35 -1.01 -0.18 -14.02
C ASP A 35 0.17 -0.83 -13.28
N LYS A 36 0.34 -2.14 -13.48
CA LYS A 36 1.38 -2.94 -12.81
C LYS A 36 2.80 -2.63 -13.27
N SER A 37 2.95 -1.98 -14.44
CA SER A 37 4.22 -1.57 -15.03
C SER A 37 4.59 -0.13 -14.69
N GLY A 38 3.65 0.62 -14.11
CA GLY A 38 3.83 1.98 -13.65
C GLY A 38 4.70 2.09 -12.39
N PRO A 39 4.85 3.32 -11.87
CA PRO A 39 5.67 3.58 -10.70
C PRO A 39 5.12 2.91 -9.44
N THR A 40 6.04 2.48 -8.56
CA THR A 40 5.74 1.92 -7.24
C THR A 40 6.16 2.92 -6.17
N LEU A 41 5.26 3.23 -5.25
CA LEU A 41 5.58 4.00 -4.05
C LEU A 41 6.24 3.07 -3.03
N SER A 42 7.42 3.44 -2.52
CA SER A 42 8.14 2.69 -1.49
C SER A 42 8.21 3.53 -0.22
N VAL A 43 7.68 3.01 0.88
CA VAL A 43 7.60 3.69 2.18
C VAL A 43 8.32 2.86 3.23
N GLY A 44 9.30 3.44 3.92
CA GLY A 44 10.02 2.77 4.99
C GLY A 44 9.09 2.25 6.09
N PHE A 45 9.48 1.19 6.79
CA PHE A 45 8.60 0.57 7.79
C PHE A 45 8.20 1.54 8.90
N ALA A 46 9.10 2.41 9.37
CA ALA A 46 8.78 3.37 10.41
C ALA A 46 7.72 4.38 9.95
N GLU A 47 7.89 4.94 8.75
CA GLU A 47 6.94 5.87 8.14
C GLU A 47 5.59 5.20 7.86
N TRP A 48 5.59 3.94 7.41
CA TRP A 48 4.37 3.19 7.17
C TRP A 48 3.56 2.98 8.46
N HIS A 49 4.22 2.57 9.55
CA HIS A 49 3.53 2.41 10.84
C HIS A 49 2.96 3.74 11.34
N ARG A 50 3.72 4.83 11.20
CA ARG A 50 3.25 6.17 11.54
C ARG A 50 2.05 6.58 10.69
N LEU A 51 2.12 6.39 9.37
CA LEU A 51 1.03 6.70 8.43
C LEU A 51 -0.28 6.02 8.89
N ILE A 52 -0.22 4.73 9.18
CA ILE A 52 -1.40 3.97 9.63
C ILE A 52 -1.90 4.43 11.00
N ALA A 53 -1.00 4.79 11.92
CA ALA A 53 -1.39 5.32 13.22
C ALA A 53 -2.12 6.66 13.08
N ASP A 54 -1.57 7.59 12.28
CA ASP A 54 -2.15 8.91 12.04
C ASP A 54 -3.53 8.80 11.39
N LEU A 55 -3.69 7.93 10.37
CA LEU A 55 -4.99 7.64 9.71
C LEU A 55 -6.04 7.09 10.67
N ARG A 56 -5.67 6.21 11.60
CA ARG A 56 -6.61 5.64 12.58
C ARG A 56 -7.11 6.66 13.60
N THR A 57 -6.31 7.70 13.84
CA THR A 57 -6.63 8.77 14.79
C THR A 57 -7.20 10.01 14.13
N ASP A 58 -7.47 9.96 12.82
CA ASP A 58 -7.96 11.08 12.01
C ASP A 58 -7.08 12.34 12.14
N ARG A 59 -5.76 12.14 12.11
CA ARG A 59 -4.74 13.21 12.24
C ARG A 59 -4.10 13.58 10.90
N MET A 60 -4.75 13.23 9.80
CA MET A 60 -4.33 13.54 8.43
C MET A 60 -5.26 14.54 7.77
#